data_AF-A0A352UN86-F1
#
_entry.id   AF-A0A352UN86-F1
#
_cell.length_a   1.000
_cell.length_b   1.000
_cell.length_c   1.000
_cell.angle_alpha   90.00
_cell.angle_beta   90.00
_cell.angle_gamma   90.00
#
_symmetry.space_group_name_H-M   'P 1'
#
loop_
_entity.id
_entity.type
_entity.pdbx_description
1 polymer ?
#
loop_
_entity_poly.entity_id
_entity_poly.type
_entity_poly.pdbx_seq_one_letter_code
_entity_poly.pdbx_strand_id
1 'polypeptide(L)'
;MSWIGGKKALRDTILPMFPLYYERYIEVFGGGGWILFAKPPGNDFEVYNDFNGLLVNLYRCVRDKPRELMEKLQYVLNSREDFELVRDSLARDSPASDVQKAAWFYQLIRFSYASSLDSFGSQPHDMRANFPLIEQAHRRLAKVVVENKDFEKLIRQYDRPVS
;
A
#
# COMPACT_ATOMS: atom_id res chain seq x y z
N MET A 1 -5.25 2.76 2.18
CA MET A 1 -5.63 1.39 2.58
C MET A 1 -5.67 1.32 4.10
N SER A 2 -6.52 0.49 4.72
CA SER A 2 -6.38 0.24 6.16
C SER A 2 -5.10 -0.54 6.41
N TRP A 3 -4.30 -0.12 7.38
CA TRP A 3 -3.04 -0.75 7.75
C TRP A 3 -2.73 -0.40 9.20
N ILE A 4 -2.12 -1.32 9.94
CA ILE A 4 -1.74 -1.11 11.33
C ILE A 4 -0.83 0.13 11.44
N GLY A 5 -1.08 0.98 12.43
CA GLY A 5 -0.35 2.24 12.62
C GLY A 5 -0.74 3.36 11.64
N GLY A 6 -1.84 3.18 10.89
CA GLY A 6 -2.31 4.13 9.90
C GLY A 6 -2.59 5.53 10.46
N LYS A 7 -1.94 6.54 9.88
CA LYS A 7 -2.03 7.95 10.30
C LYS A 7 -3.30 8.67 9.79
N LYS A 8 -4.38 7.95 9.50
CA LYS A 8 -5.62 8.53 8.95
C LYS A 8 -6.14 9.69 9.80
N ALA A 9 -6.23 9.49 11.13
CA ALA A 9 -6.76 10.48 12.06
C ALA A 9 -5.82 11.68 12.28
N LEU A 10 -4.53 11.50 12.03
CA LEU A 10 -3.49 12.52 12.25
C LEU A 10 -3.12 13.29 10.98
N ARG A 11 -3.57 12.85 9.79
CA ARG A 11 -3.17 13.45 8.52
C ARG A 11 -3.50 14.94 8.44
N ASP A 12 -4.64 15.35 8.98
CA ASP A 12 -5.13 16.73 8.93
C ASP A 12 -4.35 17.63 9.93
N THR A 13 -3.62 17.02 10.86
CA THR A 13 -2.66 17.69 11.75
C THR A 13 -1.25 17.71 11.17
N ILE A 14 -0.82 16.63 10.52
CA ILE A 14 0.53 16.47 9.98
C ILE A 14 0.74 17.32 8.72
N LEU A 15 -0.21 17.32 7.78
CA LEU A 15 -0.05 18.02 6.50
C LEU A 15 0.19 19.53 6.66
N PRO A 16 -0.52 20.26 7.55
CA PRO A 16 -0.23 21.68 7.80
C PRO A 16 1.14 21.97 8.42
N MET A 17 1.81 20.96 8.99
CA MET A 17 3.15 21.12 9.59
C MET A 17 4.27 20.96 8.56
N PHE A 18 3.95 20.63 7.31
CA PHE A 18 4.96 20.53 6.27
C PHE A 18 5.60 21.89 6.03
N PRO A 19 6.91 21.94 5.71
CA PRO A 19 7.53 23.19 5.30
C PRO A 19 6.79 23.80 4.11
N LEU A 20 6.76 25.14 4.04
CA LEU A 20 6.13 25.86 2.91
C LEU A 20 6.77 25.49 1.57
N TYR A 21 8.05 25.14 1.57
CA TYR A 21 8.80 24.73 0.40
C TYR A 21 9.72 23.54 0.73
N TYR A 22 9.70 22.55 -0.16
CA TYR A 22 10.61 21.41 -0.19
C TYR A 22 10.59 20.82 -1.60
N GLU A 23 11.73 20.30 -2.05
CA GLU A 23 11.85 19.67 -3.37
C GLU A 23 11.60 18.16 -3.34
N ARG A 24 11.63 17.55 -2.15
CA ARG A 24 11.58 16.09 -1.99
C ARG A 24 10.69 15.74 -0.82
N TYR A 25 9.81 14.77 -1.04
CA TYR A 25 8.98 14.17 -0.01
C TYR A 25 9.26 12.67 0.03
N ILE A 26 9.80 12.21 1.16
CA ILE A 26 10.20 10.81 1.34
C ILE A 26 9.33 10.21 2.45
N GLU A 27 8.38 9.36 2.07
CA GLU A 27 7.58 8.57 3.01
C GLU A 27 8.40 7.32 3.40
N VAL A 28 9.26 7.47 4.40
CA VAL A 28 10.26 6.46 4.81
C VAL A 28 9.61 5.16 5.30
N PHE A 29 8.54 5.27 6.10
CA PHE A 29 7.76 4.17 6.66
C PHE A 29 6.33 4.24 6.12
N GLY A 30 6.18 3.77 4.88
CA GLY A 30 5.02 3.98 4.05
C GLY A 30 3.73 3.46 4.65
N GLY A 31 3.74 2.24 5.18
CA GLY A 31 2.52 1.59 5.67
C GLY A 31 1.37 1.74 4.66
N GLY A 32 0.19 2.10 5.15
CA GLY A 32 -0.98 2.37 4.30
C GLY A 32 -0.93 3.64 3.43
N GLY A 33 0.18 4.40 3.44
CA GLY A 33 0.42 5.59 2.62
C GLY A 33 -0.44 6.81 2.97
N TRP A 34 -0.94 6.90 4.20
CA TRP A 34 -1.97 7.87 4.58
C TRP A 34 -1.58 9.33 4.33
N ILE A 35 -0.30 9.68 4.51
CA ILE A 35 0.17 11.05 4.28
C ILE A 35 0.40 11.27 2.79
N LEU A 36 1.12 10.37 2.11
CA LEU A 36 1.34 10.44 0.65
C LEU A 36 0.05 10.62 -0.16
N PHE A 37 -0.98 9.81 0.12
CA PHE A 37 -2.25 9.88 -0.63
C PHE A 37 -3.10 11.10 -0.25
N ALA A 38 -2.91 11.68 0.94
CA ALA A 38 -3.63 12.89 1.37
C ALA A 38 -2.90 14.18 0.94
N LYS A 39 -1.57 14.12 0.78
CA LYS A 39 -0.75 15.21 0.25
C LYS A 39 -1.17 15.52 -1.19
N PRO A 40 -1.51 16.78 -1.51
CA PRO A 40 -1.73 17.20 -2.89
C PRO A 40 -0.50 16.92 -3.76
N PRO A 41 -0.68 16.35 -4.97
CA PRO A 41 0.43 16.20 -5.91
C PRO A 41 1.08 17.55 -6.21
N GLY A 42 2.41 17.61 -6.16
CA GLY A 42 3.20 18.82 -6.41
C GLY A 42 4.27 18.62 -7.47
N ASN A 43 5.21 19.56 -7.54
CA ASN A 43 6.41 19.47 -8.37
C ASN A 43 7.61 18.86 -7.60
N ASP A 44 7.37 18.37 -6.40
CA ASP A 44 8.36 17.70 -5.58
C ASP A 44 8.60 16.25 -6.04
N PHE A 45 9.79 15.75 -5.77
CA PHE A 45 10.17 14.37 -5.97
C PHE A 45 9.64 13.52 -4.81
N GLU A 46 8.69 12.64 -5.10
CA GLU A 46 8.01 11.82 -4.10
C GLU A 46 8.52 10.37 -4.11
N VAL A 47 8.85 9.86 -2.92
CA VAL A 47 9.24 8.46 -2.70
C VAL A 47 8.31 7.82 -1.68
N TYR A 48 7.77 6.66 -2.02
CA TYR A 48 7.17 5.72 -1.08
C TYR A 48 8.18 4.62 -0.77
N ASN A 49 8.44 4.35 0.51
CA ASN A 49 9.24 3.22 0.94
C ASN A 49 8.54 2.44 2.05
N ASP A 50 8.68 1.12 2.04
CA ASP A 50 8.42 0.30 3.22
C ASP A 50 9.37 -0.90 3.22
N PHE A 51 9.72 -1.41 4.39
CA PHE A 51 10.53 -2.62 4.49
C PHE A 51 9.73 -3.87 4.14
N ASN A 52 8.40 -3.86 4.34
CA ASN A 52 7.54 -4.98 4.01
C ASN A 52 7.40 -5.13 2.48
N GLY A 53 8.06 -6.16 1.93
CA GLY A 53 8.06 -6.44 0.50
C GLY A 53 6.67 -6.74 -0.08
N LEU A 54 5.73 -7.30 0.70
CA LEU A 54 4.35 -7.54 0.22
C LEU A 54 3.59 -6.22 0.01
N LEU A 55 3.83 -5.24 0.89
CA LEU A 55 3.23 -3.91 0.80
C LEU A 55 3.80 -3.13 -0.37
N VAL A 56 5.12 -3.19 -0.56
CA VAL A 56 5.76 -2.60 -1.73
C VAL A 56 5.28 -3.28 -3.02
N ASN A 57 5.22 -4.61 -3.06
CA ASN A 57 4.70 -5.34 -4.21
C ASN A 57 3.25 -4.95 -4.54
N LEU A 58 2.40 -4.78 -3.52
CA LEU A 58 1.03 -4.32 -3.69
C LEU A 58 0.98 -2.93 -4.34
N TYR A 59 1.72 -1.95 -3.83
CA TYR A 59 1.73 -0.61 -4.43
C TYR A 59 2.36 -0.58 -5.82
N ARG A 60 3.37 -1.42 -6.10
CA ARG A 60 3.89 -1.62 -7.46
C ARG A 60 2.83 -2.17 -8.40
N CYS A 61 2.09 -3.19 -7.99
CA CYS A 61 1.01 -3.76 -8.81
C CYS A 61 -0.15 -2.77 -9.01
N VAL A 62 -0.51 -1.98 -8.00
CA VAL A 62 -1.50 -0.90 -8.12
C VAL A 62 -1.04 0.14 -9.16
N ARG A 63 0.23 0.53 -9.15
CA ARG A 63 0.77 1.50 -10.12
C ARG A 63 0.91 0.91 -11.52
N ASP A 64 1.49 -0.28 -11.66
CA ASP A 64 1.95 -0.77 -12.96
C ASP A 64 0.93 -1.71 -13.63
N LYS A 65 0.11 -2.41 -12.84
CA LYS A 65 -0.81 -3.46 -13.32
C LYS A 65 -2.20 -3.39 -12.64
N PRO A 66 -2.85 -2.21 -12.57
CA PRO A 66 -4.11 -2.06 -11.85
C PRO A 66 -5.22 -2.96 -12.39
N ARG A 67 -5.28 -3.16 -13.72
CA ARG A 67 -6.31 -4.00 -14.37
C ARG A 67 -6.15 -5.47 -14.00
N GLU A 68 -4.95 -6.03 -14.17
CA GLU A 68 -4.65 -7.42 -13.78
C GLU A 68 -4.93 -7.65 -12.28
N LEU A 69 -4.60 -6.68 -11.42
CA LEU A 69 -4.89 -6.77 -9.99
C LEU A 69 -6.40 -6.81 -9.72
N MET A 70 -7.18 -5.93 -10.36
CA MET A 70 -8.64 -5.92 -10.22
C MET A 70 -9.27 -7.21 -10.77
N GLU A 71 -8.79 -7.75 -11.87
CA GLU A 71 -9.23 -9.04 -12.43
C GLU A 71 -9.01 -10.18 -11.42
N LYS A 72 -7.83 -10.25 -10.78
CA LYS A 72 -7.55 -11.23 -9.72
C LYS A 72 -8.44 -11.08 -8.50
N LEU A 73 -8.95 -9.87 -8.24
CA LEU A 73 -9.81 -9.55 -7.10
C LEU A 73 -11.31 -9.63 -7.42
N GLN A 74 -11.70 -9.76 -8.69
CA GLN A 74 -13.09 -9.61 -9.14
C GLN A 74 -14.04 -10.66 -8.57
N TYR A 75 -13.55 -11.88 -8.39
CA TYR A 75 -14.34 -13.04 -7.98
C TYR A 75 -13.92 -13.62 -6.62
N VAL A 76 -13.12 -12.88 -5.86
CA VAL A 76 -12.67 -13.35 -4.53
C VAL A 76 -13.85 -13.40 -3.57
N LEU A 77 -13.96 -14.49 -2.83
CA LEU A 77 -15.03 -14.71 -1.88
C LEU A 77 -14.65 -14.18 -0.51
N ASN A 78 -15.60 -13.56 0.19
CA ASN A 78 -15.45 -13.23 1.61
C ASN A 78 -15.72 -14.48 2.46
N SER A 79 -14.75 -15.41 2.46
CA SER A 79 -14.83 -16.72 3.11
C SER A 79 -13.67 -16.92 4.09
N ARG A 80 -13.95 -17.57 5.22
CA ARG A 80 -12.91 -17.94 6.19
C ARG A 80 -11.95 -18.96 5.60
N GLU A 81 -12.46 -19.93 4.85
CA GLU A 81 -11.65 -20.98 4.22
C GLU A 81 -10.65 -20.36 3.21
N ASP A 82 -11.15 -19.52 2.29
CA ASP A 82 -10.30 -18.79 1.35
C ASP A 82 -9.28 -17.90 2.07
N PHE A 83 -9.69 -17.21 3.13
CA PHE A 83 -8.79 -16.37 3.93
C PHE A 83 -7.62 -17.18 4.51
N GLU A 84 -7.89 -18.34 5.10
CA GLU A 84 -6.87 -19.22 5.67
C GLU A 84 -5.94 -19.79 4.60
N LEU A 85 -6.49 -20.21 3.44
CA LEU A 85 -5.72 -20.68 2.29
C LEU A 85 -4.77 -19.61 1.76
N VAL A 86 -5.26 -18.37 1.61
CA VAL A 86 -4.47 -17.23 1.14
C VAL A 86 -3.36 -16.88 2.14
N ARG A 87 -3.68 -16.87 3.44
CA ARG A 87 -2.71 -16.59 4.52
C ARG A 87 -1.58 -17.62 4.49
N ASP A 88 -1.93 -18.88 4.44
CA ASP A 88 -0.97 -19.98 4.40
C ASP A 88 -0.11 -19.95 3.13
N SER A 89 -0.69 -19.58 1.99
CA SER A 89 0.04 -19.44 0.72
C SER A 89 1.11 -18.35 0.77
N LEU A 90 0.82 -17.21 1.40
CA LEU A 90 1.81 -16.15 1.59
C LEU A 90 2.86 -16.51 2.65
N ALA A 91 2.45 -17.17 3.75
CA ALA A 91 3.37 -17.58 4.82
C ALA A 91 4.42 -18.59 4.35
N ARG A 92 4.05 -19.46 3.39
CA ARG A 92 4.96 -20.47 2.79
C ARG A 92 5.74 -19.95 1.58
N ASP A 93 5.57 -18.67 1.23
CA ASP A 93 6.08 -18.06 -0.01
C ASP A 93 5.76 -18.91 -1.26
N SER A 94 4.53 -19.40 -1.35
CA SER A 94 4.09 -20.26 -2.46
C SER A 94 4.37 -19.58 -3.82
N PRO A 95 4.86 -20.34 -4.83
CA PRO A 95 5.13 -19.79 -6.15
C PRO A 95 3.88 -19.16 -6.78
N ALA A 96 3.96 -17.87 -7.08
CA ALA A 96 2.88 -17.11 -7.69
C ALA A 96 3.43 -15.85 -8.36
N SER A 97 2.70 -15.28 -9.30
CA SER A 97 3.06 -13.99 -9.89
C SER A 97 2.94 -12.86 -8.86
N ASP A 98 3.69 -11.77 -9.08
CA ASP A 98 3.63 -10.57 -8.24
C ASP A 98 2.20 -10.04 -8.05
N VAL A 99 1.41 -10.02 -9.13
CA VAL A 99 0.00 -9.60 -9.09
C VAL A 99 -0.85 -10.53 -8.23
N GLN A 100 -0.61 -11.84 -8.31
CA GLN A 100 -1.33 -12.80 -7.46
C GLN A 100 -0.96 -12.64 -5.99
N LYS A 101 0.33 -12.45 -5.67
CA LYS A 101 0.78 -12.16 -4.30
C LYS A 101 0.20 -10.84 -3.78
N ALA A 102 0.12 -9.80 -4.62
CA ALA A 102 -0.53 -8.54 -4.29
C ALA A 102 -2.03 -8.72 -4.03
N ALA A 103 -2.73 -9.50 -4.86
CA ALA A 103 -4.16 -9.78 -4.69
C ALA A 103 -4.43 -10.55 -3.39
N TRP A 104 -3.62 -11.56 -3.08
CA TRP A 104 -3.66 -12.31 -1.82
C TRP A 104 -3.43 -11.41 -0.62
N PHE A 105 -2.40 -10.58 -0.67
CA PHE A 105 -2.08 -9.69 0.44
C PHE A 105 -3.17 -8.65 0.67
N TYR A 106 -3.76 -8.12 -0.41
CA TYR A 106 -4.90 -7.22 -0.30
C TYR A 106 -6.13 -7.91 0.30
N GLN A 107 -6.43 -9.15 -0.09
CA GLN A 107 -7.50 -9.95 0.53
C GLN A 107 -7.29 -10.09 2.03
N LEU A 108 -6.08 -10.43 2.48
CA LEU A 108 -5.78 -10.53 3.91
C LEU A 108 -6.01 -9.21 4.64
N ILE A 109 -5.53 -8.09 4.11
CA ILE A 109 -5.75 -6.77 4.71
C ILE A 109 -7.24 -6.45 4.83
N ARG A 110 -8.02 -6.78 3.81
CA ARG A 110 -9.44 -6.42 3.73
C ARG A 110 -10.35 -7.30 4.55
N PHE A 111 -10.04 -8.59 4.64
CA PHE A 111 -10.89 -9.57 5.30
C PHE A 111 -10.40 -9.94 6.70
N SER A 112 -9.22 -9.45 7.14
CA SER A 112 -8.78 -9.66 8.52
C SER A 112 -9.47 -8.72 9.51
N TYR A 113 -9.58 -9.19 10.75
CA TYR A 113 -10.01 -8.37 11.87
C TYR A 113 -9.00 -7.22 12.07
N ALA A 114 -9.48 -5.98 12.12
CA ALA A 114 -8.64 -4.80 12.33
C ALA A 114 -7.41 -4.67 11.37
N SER A 115 -7.45 -5.30 10.19
CA SER A 115 -6.31 -5.37 9.26
C SER A 115 -5.05 -6.02 9.85
N SER A 116 -5.20 -6.93 10.83
CA SER A 116 -4.11 -7.62 11.54
C SER A 116 -3.42 -8.71 10.72
N LEU A 117 -4.06 -9.18 9.64
CA LEU A 117 -3.64 -10.32 8.81
C LEU A 117 -3.69 -11.71 9.47
N ASP A 118 -3.97 -11.79 10.78
CA ASP A 118 -3.91 -13.06 11.54
C ASP A 118 -5.22 -13.87 11.50
N SER A 119 -6.35 -13.16 11.59
CA SER A 119 -7.66 -13.72 11.88
C SER A 119 -8.72 -13.10 10.98
N PHE A 120 -9.64 -13.93 10.51
CA PHE A 120 -10.72 -13.49 9.62
C PHE A 120 -11.76 -12.66 10.39
N GLY A 121 -12.01 -11.44 9.91
CA GLY A 121 -12.82 -10.42 10.57
C GLY A 121 -14.34 -10.65 10.49
N SER A 122 -14.80 -11.53 9.59
CA SER A 122 -16.22 -11.92 9.47
C SER A 122 -17.18 -10.73 9.24
N GLN A 123 -16.71 -9.69 8.55
CA GLN A 123 -17.51 -8.53 8.17
C GLN A 123 -17.87 -8.60 6.68
N PRO A 124 -19.15 -8.46 6.28
CA PRO A 124 -19.55 -8.44 4.87
C PRO A 124 -18.85 -7.31 4.10
N HIS A 125 -18.14 -7.64 3.02
CA HIS A 125 -17.52 -6.67 2.15
C HIS A 125 -17.37 -7.23 0.74
N ASP A 126 -17.83 -6.49 -0.27
CA ASP A 126 -17.60 -6.80 -1.68
C ASP A 126 -16.25 -6.21 -2.12
N MET A 127 -15.32 -7.06 -2.55
CA MET A 127 -13.99 -6.61 -2.98
C MET A 127 -14.05 -5.58 -4.12
N ARG A 128 -15.04 -5.67 -5.00
CA ARG A 128 -15.22 -4.76 -6.15
C ARG A 128 -15.49 -3.32 -5.73
N ALA A 129 -16.05 -3.12 -4.53
CA ALA A 129 -16.23 -1.78 -3.96
C ALA A 129 -14.90 -1.02 -3.78
N ASN A 130 -13.76 -1.73 -3.82
CA ASN A 130 -12.43 -1.14 -3.69
C ASN A 130 -11.80 -0.74 -5.03
N PHE A 131 -12.38 -1.14 -6.16
CA PHE A 131 -11.78 -0.91 -7.48
C PHE A 131 -11.61 0.57 -7.81
N PRO A 132 -12.59 1.46 -7.50
CA PRO A 132 -12.39 2.90 -7.68
C PRO A 132 -11.19 3.44 -6.88
N LEU A 133 -10.91 2.88 -5.69
CA LEU A 133 -9.76 3.28 -4.88
C LEU A 133 -8.44 2.80 -5.50
N ILE A 134 -8.41 1.59 -6.05
CA ILE A 134 -7.24 1.06 -6.78
C ILE A 134 -6.92 1.95 -7.98
N GLU A 135 -7.93 2.34 -8.77
CA GLU A 135 -7.74 3.24 -9.90
C GLU A 135 -7.26 4.63 -9.49
N GLN A 136 -7.80 5.19 -8.41
CA GLN A 136 -7.34 6.47 -7.87
C GLN A 136 -5.88 6.39 -7.41
N ALA A 137 -5.53 5.33 -6.68
CA ALA A 137 -4.17 5.10 -6.22
C ALA A 137 -3.18 4.90 -7.37
N HIS A 138 -3.57 4.14 -8.40
CA HIS A 138 -2.81 3.99 -9.64
C HIS A 138 -2.43 5.35 -10.24
N ARG A 139 -3.41 6.25 -10.41
CA ARG A 139 -3.18 7.60 -10.93
C ARG A 139 -2.28 8.43 -10.01
N ARG A 140 -2.51 8.37 -8.69
CA ARG A 140 -1.72 9.13 -7.71
C ARG A 140 -0.25 8.71 -7.65
N LEU A 141 0.03 7.43 -7.88
CA LEU A 141 1.37 6.85 -7.84
C LEU A 141 2.15 7.02 -9.15
N ALA A 142 1.56 7.58 -10.20
CA ALA A 142 2.16 7.64 -11.53
C ALA A 142 3.55 8.30 -11.57
N LYS A 143 3.83 9.25 -10.67
CA LYS A 143 5.12 9.95 -10.55
C LYS A 143 5.89 9.59 -9.26
N VAL A 144 5.37 8.67 -8.45
CA VAL A 144 5.96 8.31 -7.16
C VAL A 144 6.98 7.19 -7.38
N VAL A 145 8.19 7.38 -6.87
CA VAL A 145 9.21 6.33 -6.80
C VAL A 145 8.83 5.36 -5.68
N VAL A 146 8.88 4.06 -5.95
CA VAL A 146 8.53 3.02 -4.99
C VAL A 146 9.77 2.21 -4.65
N GLU A 147 10.17 2.23 -3.38
CA GLU A 147 11.36 1.57 -2.84
C GLU A 147 10.99 0.48 -1.82
N ASN A 148 11.85 -0.53 -1.69
CA ASN A 148 11.79 -1.55 -0.64
C ASN A 148 13.14 -1.64 0.04
N LYS A 149 13.45 -0.66 0.90
CA LYS A 149 14.75 -0.50 1.54
C LYS A 149 14.60 -0.37 3.05
N ASP A 150 15.65 -0.79 3.73
CA ASP A 150 15.89 -0.39 5.12
C ASP A 150 15.91 1.15 5.22
N PHE A 151 15.32 1.67 6.29
CA PHE A 151 15.08 3.10 6.46
C PHE A 151 16.39 3.89 6.56
N GLU A 152 17.44 3.35 7.18
CA GLU A 152 18.72 4.06 7.32
C GLU A 152 19.38 4.24 5.95
N LYS A 153 19.36 3.19 5.13
CA LYS A 153 19.89 3.24 3.76
C LYS A 153 19.09 4.21 2.90
N LEU A 154 17.77 4.20 3.04
CA LEU A 154 16.87 5.10 2.32
C LEU A 154 17.16 6.56 2.67
N ILE A 155 17.23 6.89 3.96
CA ILE A 155 17.51 8.25 4.43
C ILE A 155 18.85 8.72 3.88
N ARG A 156 19.93 7.95 4.03
CA ARG A 156 21.26 8.32 3.50
C ARG A 156 21.27 8.54 1.99
N GLN A 157 20.42 7.85 1.23
CA GLN A 157 20.34 7.99 -0.22
C GLN A 157 19.65 9.31 -0.64
N TYR A 158 18.60 9.71 0.07
CA TYR A 158 17.75 10.84 -0.33
C TYR A 158 18.01 12.12 0.47
N ASP A 159 18.66 12.03 1.63
CA ASP A 159 19.11 13.18 2.42
C ASP A 159 20.38 13.76 1.82
N ARG A 160 20.18 14.72 0.92
CA ARG A 160 21.25 15.44 0.21
C ARG A 160 20.79 16.85 -0.14
N PRO A 161 21.72 17.80 -0.36
CA PRO A 161 21.37 19.16 -0.74
C PRO A 161 20.37 19.23 -1.91
N VAL A 162 19.55 20.26 -1.89
CA VAL A 162 18.70 20.65 -3.02
C VAL A 162 19.58 21.03 -4.22
N SER A 163 19.05 20.85 -5.43
CA SER A 163 19.78 21.03 -6.69
C SER A 163 19.40 22.32 -7.37
#